data_AF-A0A8C8BPC1-F1
#
_entry.id   AF-A0A8C8BPC1-F1
#
_cell.length_a   1.000
_cell.length_b   1.000
_cell.length_c   1.000
_cell.angle_alpha   90.00
_cell.angle_beta   90.00
_cell.angle_gamma   90.00
#
_symmetry.space_group_name_H-M   'P 1'
#
loop_
_entity.id
_entity.type
_entity.pdbx_description
1 polymer ?
#
loop_
_entity_poly.entity_id
_entity_poly.type
_entity_poly.pdbx_seq_one_letter_code
_entity_poly.pdbx_strand_id
1 'polypeptide(L)'
;MSYIIESLRKITTTLALKNDEITNFICCLKQSLENLEGNSSRVQEDLETEFSSLHSVLDELKDSMVTRIKQERASHTYELQSQLSACSKALESSEELLEVANQTLCSSEADDFTQAAKDIKDSVTMAPAFRLSLKAKASDSMSHMMVDFTQEREMLQAIKFLPVPATPEILVSECQVCDNTVTVQWALPEPDTKIDHYDLEHRRTNYEGPPRAREDYPWMVVEGIRETEYTLTGLRFDTRYMTFRVKACNKAVAGEFSELVTLETHAFLFKLDAGSSHQNLKVEDLSVEWDSCGGKIIQDIRKDKNRTNQSPMHSPARTAMNSPKRVPSARVGRDRFTAESYTVLGDTFIDAGQQYWEVRFDKESKAFAVGLALRNLGRFDQLGKSNASWCIHLNNWLHQSLTAKHNNKARTLDCPIPDRIGVYCNYEEGALSFYNARTKTLMHTFRTKFTQPVIPAFSVWNGSFSVQTGLQVPSVVQSGQRKNSGTSSSNASLT
;
A
#
# COMPACT_ATOMS: atom_id res chain seq x y z
N MET A 1 -47.05 45.09 -19.40
CA MET A 1 -46.30 44.50 -20.53
C MET A 1 -44.87 44.10 -20.14
N SER A 2 -44.05 44.97 -19.54
CA SER A 2 -42.67 44.66 -19.10
C SER A 2 -42.54 43.49 -18.11
N TYR A 3 -43.40 43.40 -17.09
CA TYR A 3 -43.39 42.29 -16.11
C TYR A 3 -43.68 40.91 -16.72
N ILE A 4 -44.56 40.88 -17.73
CA ILE A 4 -44.90 39.65 -18.46
C ILE A 4 -43.70 39.19 -19.29
N ILE A 5 -42.99 40.12 -19.94
CA ILE A 5 -41.77 39.84 -20.70
C ILE A 5 -40.66 39.30 -19.79
N GLU A 6 -40.48 39.87 -18.60
CA GLU A 6 -39.46 39.40 -17.63
C GLU A 6 -39.80 38.01 -17.07
N SER A 7 -41.07 37.75 -16.77
CA SER A 7 -41.54 36.43 -16.32
C SER A 7 -41.35 35.37 -17.42
N LEU A 8 -41.67 35.71 -18.67
CA LEU A 8 -41.45 34.84 -19.81
C LEU A 8 -39.96 34.52 -20.00
N ARG A 9 -39.07 35.52 -19.86
CA ARG A 9 -37.60 35.32 -19.92
C ARG A 9 -37.11 34.34 -18.85
N LYS A 10 -37.58 34.45 -17.60
CA LYS A 10 -37.22 33.52 -16.50
C LYS A 10 -37.66 32.08 -16.80
N ILE A 11 -38.87 31.92 -17.34
CA ILE A 11 -39.39 30.60 -17.76
C ILE A 11 -38.52 30.04 -18.89
N THR A 12 -38.21 30.84 -19.92
CA THR A 12 -37.33 30.42 -21.03
C THR A 12 -35.95 29.99 -20.55
N THR A 13 -35.31 30.75 -19.64
CA THR A 13 -34.00 30.37 -19.08
C THR A 13 -34.08 29.07 -18.28
N THR A 14 -35.12 28.88 -17.48
CA THR A 14 -35.30 27.65 -16.69
C THR A 14 -35.52 26.43 -17.60
N LEU A 15 -36.32 26.59 -18.67
CA LEU A 15 -36.53 25.56 -19.68
C LEU A 15 -35.24 25.24 -20.44
N ALA A 16 -34.42 26.25 -20.77
CA ALA A 16 -33.13 26.03 -21.41
C ALA A 16 -32.18 25.21 -20.51
N LEU A 17 -32.04 25.58 -19.23
CA LEU A 17 -31.23 24.83 -18.27
C LEU A 17 -31.72 23.38 -18.11
N LYS A 18 -33.03 23.16 -18.05
CA LYS A 18 -33.61 21.81 -17.98
C LYS A 18 -33.38 21.01 -19.27
N ASN A 19 -33.47 21.64 -20.44
CA ASN A 19 -33.15 21.01 -21.70
C ASN A 19 -31.67 20.61 -21.76
N ASP A 20 -30.75 21.43 -21.24
CA ASP A 20 -29.33 21.10 -21.15
C ASP A 20 -29.08 19.92 -20.20
N GLU A 21 -29.70 19.90 -19.01
CA GLU A 21 -29.65 18.77 -18.07
C GLU A 21 -30.15 17.47 -18.71
N ILE A 22 -31.30 17.52 -19.39
CA ILE A 22 -31.87 16.36 -20.09
C ILE A 22 -30.95 15.89 -21.21
N THR A 23 -30.38 16.82 -21.99
CA THR A 23 -29.45 16.48 -23.08
C THR A 23 -28.19 15.81 -22.54
N ASN A 24 -27.62 16.31 -21.45
CA ASN A 24 -26.48 15.70 -20.76
C ASN A 24 -26.83 14.30 -20.23
N PHE A 25 -28.00 14.16 -19.61
CA PHE A 25 -28.46 12.85 -19.11
C PHE A 25 -28.67 11.84 -20.24
N ILE A 26 -29.24 12.24 -21.38
CA ILE A 26 -29.35 11.42 -22.58
C ILE A 26 -27.96 10.98 -23.08
N CYS A 27 -26.97 11.88 -23.06
CA CYS A 27 -25.59 11.55 -23.41
C CYS A 27 -25.00 10.47 -22.48
N CYS A 28 -25.18 10.64 -21.16
CA CYS A 28 -24.75 9.65 -20.16
C CYS A 28 -25.43 8.28 -20.34
N LEU A 29 -26.72 8.26 -20.69
CA LEU A 29 -27.45 7.02 -20.96
C LEU A 29 -26.93 6.32 -22.22
N LYS A 30 -26.68 7.06 -23.30
CA LYS A 30 -26.09 6.50 -24.53
C LYS A 30 -24.72 5.88 -24.27
N GLN A 31 -23.86 6.57 -23.53
CA GLN A 31 -22.56 6.05 -23.15
C GLN A 31 -22.66 4.79 -22.28
N SER A 32 -23.63 4.76 -21.35
CA SER A 32 -23.87 3.59 -20.50
C SER A 32 -24.35 2.39 -21.31
N LEU A 33 -25.13 2.62 -22.38
CA LEU A 33 -25.59 1.57 -23.29
C LEU A 33 -24.44 1.04 -24.16
N GLU A 34 -23.60 1.90 -24.72
CA GLU A 34 -22.37 1.48 -25.44
C GLU A 34 -21.42 0.68 -24.53
N ASN A 35 -21.24 1.12 -23.28
CA ASN A 35 -20.44 0.39 -22.31
C ASN A 35 -21.04 -0.99 -21.98
N LEU A 36 -22.37 -1.09 -21.87
CA LEU A 36 -23.06 -2.36 -21.62
C LEU A 36 -22.88 -3.33 -22.78
N GLU A 37 -23.01 -2.86 -24.03
CA GLU A 37 -22.76 -3.68 -25.22
C GLU A 37 -21.32 -4.19 -25.23
N GLY A 38 -20.34 -3.31 -25.03
CA GLY A 38 -18.93 -3.70 -24.98
C GLY A 38 -18.62 -4.69 -23.84
N ASN A 39 -19.18 -4.48 -22.65
CA ASN A 39 -19.02 -5.40 -21.53
C ASN A 39 -19.68 -6.75 -21.80
N SER A 40 -20.86 -6.78 -22.41
CA SER A 40 -21.55 -8.02 -22.77
C SER A 40 -20.74 -8.84 -23.79
N SER A 41 -20.15 -8.18 -24.80
CA SER A 41 -19.30 -8.87 -25.77
C SER A 41 -18.05 -9.47 -25.12
N ARG A 42 -17.41 -8.75 -24.19
CA ARG A 42 -16.26 -9.27 -23.44
C ARG A 42 -16.61 -10.49 -22.60
N VAL A 43 -17.70 -10.42 -21.83
CA VAL A 43 -18.15 -11.55 -21.00
C VAL A 43 -18.48 -12.78 -21.85
N GLN A 44 -19.01 -12.58 -23.06
CA GLN A 44 -19.23 -13.67 -24.00
C GLN A 44 -17.90 -14.28 -24.50
N GLU A 45 -16.93 -13.45 -24.89
CA GLU A 45 -15.61 -13.90 -25.35
C GLU A 45 -14.84 -14.66 -24.26
N ASP A 46 -14.88 -14.17 -23.02
CA ASP A 46 -14.27 -14.83 -21.87
C ASP A 46 -14.91 -16.21 -21.62
N LEU A 47 -16.24 -16.30 -21.70
CA LEU A 47 -16.97 -17.57 -21.56
C LEU A 47 -16.58 -18.57 -22.66
N GLU A 48 -16.53 -18.12 -23.91
CA GLU A 48 -16.13 -18.95 -25.05
C GLU A 48 -14.67 -19.44 -24.90
N THR A 49 -13.80 -18.60 -24.32
CA THR A 49 -12.39 -18.93 -24.04
C THR A 49 -12.27 -20.01 -22.96
N GLU A 50 -13.00 -19.89 -21.85
CA GLU A 50 -13.02 -20.90 -20.78
C GLU A 50 -13.54 -22.26 -21.27
N PHE A 51 -14.62 -22.26 -22.06
CA PHE A 51 -15.09 -23.49 -22.70
C PHE A 51 -14.06 -24.06 -23.67
N SER A 52 -13.41 -23.23 -24.48
CA SER A 52 -12.36 -23.70 -25.41
C SER A 52 -11.20 -24.36 -24.66
N SER A 53 -10.81 -23.81 -23.52
CA SER A 53 -9.80 -24.41 -22.63
C SER A 53 -10.24 -25.78 -22.12
N LEU A 54 -11.49 -25.90 -21.62
CA LEU A 54 -12.03 -27.18 -21.16
C LEU A 54 -12.11 -28.24 -22.27
N HIS A 55 -12.51 -27.85 -23.49
CA HIS A 55 -12.53 -28.76 -24.64
C HIS A 55 -11.13 -29.26 -24.97
N SER A 56 -10.11 -28.39 -24.94
CA SER A 56 -8.71 -28.79 -25.18
C SER A 56 -8.25 -29.88 -24.20
N VAL A 57 -8.56 -29.72 -22.91
CA VAL A 57 -8.20 -30.72 -21.88
C VAL A 57 -8.93 -32.05 -22.12
N LEU A 58 -10.20 -32.01 -22.50
CA LEU A 58 -10.98 -33.22 -22.79
C LEU A 58 -10.48 -33.94 -24.06
N ASP A 59 -10.09 -33.19 -25.09
CA ASP A 59 -9.51 -33.76 -26.31
C ASP A 59 -8.15 -34.38 -26.05
N GLU A 60 -7.28 -33.73 -25.28
CA GLU A 60 -6.00 -34.31 -24.84
C GLU A 60 -6.19 -35.61 -24.03
N LEU A 61 -7.16 -35.61 -23.11
CA LEU A 61 -7.49 -36.80 -22.31
C LEU A 61 -7.99 -37.94 -23.20
N LYS A 62 -8.88 -37.64 -24.13
CA LYS A 62 -9.42 -38.59 -25.12
C LYS A 62 -8.31 -39.19 -25.97
N ASP A 63 -7.43 -38.35 -26.53
CA ASP A 63 -6.34 -38.80 -27.40
C ASP A 63 -5.35 -39.70 -26.64
N SER A 64 -5.04 -39.35 -25.38
CA SER A 64 -4.24 -40.16 -24.48
C SER A 64 -4.87 -41.55 -24.23
N MET A 65 -6.15 -41.60 -23.87
CA MET A 65 -6.88 -42.85 -23.62
C MET A 65 -6.98 -43.72 -24.89
N VAL A 66 -7.31 -43.12 -26.04
CA VAL A 66 -7.37 -43.81 -27.33
C VAL A 66 -6.02 -44.40 -27.72
N THR A 67 -4.94 -43.64 -27.49
CA THR A 67 -3.57 -44.12 -27.77
C THR A 67 -3.24 -45.34 -26.90
N ARG A 68 -3.61 -45.31 -25.62
CA ARG A 68 -3.42 -46.45 -24.71
C ARG A 68 -4.19 -47.69 -25.14
N ILE A 69 -5.46 -47.53 -25.56
CA ILE A 69 -6.26 -48.65 -26.09
C ILE A 69 -5.63 -49.21 -27.37
N LYS A 70 -5.16 -48.35 -28.28
CA LYS A 70 -4.48 -48.80 -29.51
C LYS A 70 -3.20 -49.57 -29.20
N GLN A 71 -2.42 -49.12 -28.22
CA GLN A 71 -1.18 -49.77 -27.79
C GLN A 71 -1.46 -51.16 -27.19
N GLU A 72 -2.44 -51.25 -26.28
CA GLU A 72 -2.83 -52.52 -25.66
C GLU A 72 -3.34 -53.52 -26.71
N ARG A 73 -4.22 -53.05 -27.61
CA ARG A 73 -4.70 -53.85 -28.75
C ARG A 73 -3.55 -54.36 -29.61
N ALA A 74 -2.59 -53.49 -29.94
CA ALA A 74 -1.44 -53.87 -30.76
C ALA A 74 -0.59 -54.93 -30.05
N SER A 75 -0.37 -54.79 -28.73
CA SER A 75 0.36 -55.76 -27.91
C SER A 75 -0.32 -57.13 -27.90
N HIS A 76 -1.61 -57.19 -27.57
CA HIS A 76 -2.37 -58.46 -27.59
C HIS A 76 -2.41 -59.09 -28.98
N THR A 77 -2.60 -58.27 -30.02
CA THR A 77 -2.59 -58.74 -31.41
C THR A 77 -1.25 -59.35 -31.77
N TYR A 78 -0.14 -58.69 -31.39
CA TYR A 78 1.20 -59.18 -31.63
C TYR A 78 1.48 -60.50 -30.92
N GLU A 79 1.11 -60.62 -29.64
CA GLU A 79 1.29 -61.86 -28.88
C GLU A 79 0.49 -63.03 -29.47
N LEU A 80 -0.77 -62.79 -29.84
CA LEU A 80 -1.62 -63.80 -30.47
C LEU A 80 -1.11 -64.19 -31.86
N GLN A 81 -0.70 -63.23 -32.69
CA GLN A 81 -0.12 -63.52 -34.01
C GLN A 81 1.19 -64.30 -33.92
N SER A 82 2.05 -63.95 -32.96
CA SER A 82 3.30 -64.67 -32.69
C SER A 82 3.02 -66.10 -32.26
N GLN A 83 2.06 -66.31 -31.34
CA GLN A 83 1.65 -67.64 -30.92
C GLN A 83 1.03 -68.44 -32.08
N LEU A 84 0.17 -67.82 -32.88
CA LEU A 84 -0.43 -68.45 -34.06
C LEU A 84 0.64 -68.92 -35.05
N SER A 85 1.63 -68.06 -35.37
CA SER A 85 2.74 -68.43 -36.25
C SER A 85 3.57 -69.60 -35.68
N ALA A 86 3.85 -69.60 -34.38
CA ALA A 86 4.57 -70.69 -33.73
C ALA A 86 3.78 -72.01 -33.76
N CYS A 87 2.47 -71.95 -33.52
CA CYS A 87 1.57 -73.11 -33.63
C CYS A 87 1.50 -73.64 -35.06
N SER A 88 1.36 -72.77 -36.06
CA SER A 88 1.32 -73.17 -37.48
C SER A 88 2.60 -73.88 -37.90
N LYS A 89 3.78 -73.34 -37.56
CA LYS A 89 5.07 -73.97 -37.90
C LYS A 89 5.27 -75.32 -37.22
N ALA A 90 4.86 -75.42 -35.96
CA ALA A 90 4.96 -76.69 -35.23
C ALA A 90 3.97 -77.74 -35.74
N LEU A 91 2.78 -77.31 -36.19
CA LEU A 91 1.81 -78.19 -36.82
C LEU A 91 2.35 -78.73 -38.15
N GLU A 92 2.86 -77.86 -39.02
CA GLU A 92 3.49 -78.24 -40.30
C GLU A 92 4.63 -79.24 -40.08
N SER A 93 5.55 -78.96 -39.16
CA SER A 93 6.63 -79.90 -38.79
C SER A 93 6.11 -81.23 -38.24
N SER A 94 5.00 -81.23 -37.51
CA SER A 94 4.39 -82.46 -37.00
C SER A 94 3.68 -83.25 -38.09
N GLU A 95 3.07 -82.58 -39.07
CA GLU A 95 2.44 -83.19 -40.24
C GLU A 95 3.49 -83.84 -41.15
N GLU A 96 4.62 -83.17 -41.40
CA GLU A 96 5.75 -83.73 -42.15
C GLU A 96 6.30 -85.00 -41.47
N LEU A 97 6.55 -84.96 -40.15
CA LEU A 97 7.02 -86.12 -39.40
C LEU A 97 6.01 -87.28 -39.43
N LEU A 98 4.71 -86.97 -39.37
CA LEU A 98 3.65 -87.96 -39.49
C LEU A 98 3.62 -88.59 -40.88
N GLU A 99 3.81 -87.80 -41.94
CA GLU A 99 3.90 -88.28 -43.30
C GLU A 99 5.10 -89.21 -43.50
N VAL A 100 6.29 -88.81 -43.04
CA VAL A 100 7.51 -89.64 -43.08
C VAL A 100 7.29 -90.96 -42.35
N ALA A 101 6.71 -90.93 -41.15
CA ALA A 101 6.41 -92.14 -40.40
C ALA A 101 5.44 -93.08 -41.15
N ASN A 102 4.39 -92.52 -41.76
CA ASN A 102 3.43 -93.30 -42.55
C ASN A 102 4.06 -93.91 -43.82
N GLN A 103 4.97 -93.18 -44.48
CA GLN A 103 5.70 -93.68 -45.65
C GLN A 103 6.65 -94.83 -45.25
N THR A 104 7.39 -94.70 -44.15
CA THR A 104 8.26 -95.77 -43.62
C THR A 104 7.48 -97.02 -43.21
N LEU A 105 6.27 -96.87 -42.66
CA LEU A 105 5.37 -98.00 -42.37
C LEU A 105 4.92 -98.77 -43.63
N CYS A 106 4.92 -98.13 -44.80
CA CYS A 106 4.53 -98.75 -46.07
C CYS A 106 5.71 -99.35 -46.87
N SER A 107 6.96 -99.02 -46.53
CA SER A 107 8.15 -99.58 -47.19
C SER A 107 8.47 -100.99 -46.70
N SER A 108 8.74 -101.91 -47.63
CA SER A 108 8.79 -103.36 -47.37
C SER A 108 10.22 -103.94 -47.26
N GLU A 109 11.21 -103.15 -46.85
CA GLU A 109 12.59 -103.62 -46.60
C GLU A 109 12.90 -103.65 -45.10
N ALA A 110 13.30 -104.82 -44.59
CA ALA A 110 13.41 -105.09 -43.15
C ALA A 110 14.71 -104.54 -42.50
N ASP A 111 15.77 -104.35 -43.27
CA ASP A 111 17.11 -104.04 -42.72
C ASP A 111 17.31 -102.54 -42.42
N ASP A 112 16.66 -101.64 -43.17
CA ASP A 112 16.74 -100.19 -42.95
C ASP A 112 15.61 -99.65 -42.05
N PHE A 113 14.55 -100.42 -41.86
CA PHE A 113 13.35 -100.01 -41.10
C PHE A 113 13.66 -99.69 -39.63
N THR A 114 14.49 -100.51 -38.97
CA THR A 114 14.84 -100.30 -37.56
C THR A 114 15.64 -99.01 -37.32
N GLN A 115 16.47 -98.62 -38.29
CA GLN A 115 17.24 -97.38 -38.20
C GLN A 115 16.35 -96.16 -38.48
N ALA A 116 15.53 -96.21 -39.54
CA ALA A 116 14.55 -95.15 -39.84
C ALA A 116 13.54 -94.93 -38.70
N ALA A 117 13.04 -96.01 -38.07
CA ALA A 117 12.15 -95.92 -36.92
C ALA A 117 12.82 -95.27 -35.69
N LYS A 118 14.12 -95.48 -35.49
CA LYS A 118 14.90 -94.84 -34.44
C LYS A 118 15.07 -93.34 -34.71
N ASP A 119 15.38 -92.97 -35.95
CA ASP A 119 15.57 -91.58 -36.35
C ASP A 119 14.26 -90.77 -36.28
N ILE A 120 13.12 -91.38 -36.66
CA ILE A 120 11.79 -90.79 -36.46
C ILE A 120 11.49 -90.63 -34.96
N LYS A 121 11.77 -91.66 -34.15
CA LYS A 121 11.57 -91.60 -32.70
C LYS A 121 12.35 -90.44 -32.08
N ASP A 122 13.62 -90.30 -32.43
CA ASP A 122 14.46 -89.21 -31.92
C ASP A 122 13.95 -87.85 -32.42
N SER A 123 13.51 -87.75 -33.67
CA SER A 123 12.93 -86.53 -34.27
C SER A 123 11.60 -86.12 -33.61
N VAL A 124 10.71 -87.08 -33.31
CA VAL A 124 9.43 -86.85 -32.62
C VAL A 124 9.66 -86.37 -31.19
N THR A 125 10.62 -86.95 -30.46
CA THR A 125 10.92 -86.52 -29.08
C THR A 125 11.43 -85.07 -28.99
N MET A 126 12.02 -84.58 -30.08
CA MET A 126 12.53 -83.21 -30.18
C MET A 126 11.59 -82.26 -30.91
N ALA A 127 10.44 -82.74 -31.39
CA ALA A 127 9.53 -81.94 -32.19
C ALA A 127 8.93 -80.76 -31.38
N PRO A 128 8.91 -79.54 -31.94
CA PRO A 128 8.39 -78.36 -31.25
C PRO A 128 6.93 -78.49 -30.78
N ALA A 129 6.13 -79.30 -31.48
CA ALA A 129 4.72 -79.53 -31.17
C ALA A 129 4.47 -80.02 -29.74
N PHE A 130 5.34 -80.88 -29.20
CA PHE A 130 5.17 -81.45 -27.85
C PHE A 130 5.58 -80.50 -26.72
N ARG A 131 6.18 -79.34 -27.05
CA ARG A 131 6.60 -78.32 -26.08
C ARG A 131 5.73 -77.05 -26.15
N LEU A 132 4.73 -77.01 -27.03
CA LEU A 132 3.83 -75.87 -27.16
C LEU A 132 2.74 -75.85 -26.09
N SER A 133 2.41 -74.63 -25.62
CA SER A 133 1.23 -74.39 -24.80
C SER A 133 0.03 -74.06 -25.69
N LEU A 134 -1.07 -74.79 -25.48
CA LEU A 134 -2.34 -74.59 -26.19
C LEU A 134 -3.29 -73.59 -25.49
N LYS A 135 -2.82 -72.90 -24.45
CA LYS A 135 -3.56 -71.78 -23.85
C LYS A 135 -3.18 -70.48 -24.54
N ALA A 136 -4.18 -69.67 -24.89
CA ALA A 136 -3.95 -68.34 -25.45
C ALA A 136 -3.09 -67.50 -24.49
N LYS A 137 -2.04 -66.86 -25.02
CA LYS A 137 -1.12 -66.03 -24.24
C LYS A 137 -1.70 -64.67 -23.86
N ALA A 138 -2.65 -64.16 -24.63
CA ALA A 138 -3.36 -62.93 -24.34
C ALA A 138 -4.88 -63.15 -24.32
N SER A 139 -5.60 -62.33 -23.55
CA SER A 139 -7.06 -62.31 -23.53
C SER A 139 -7.62 -61.49 -24.70
N ASP A 140 -8.81 -61.87 -25.16
CA ASP A 140 -9.61 -61.15 -26.15
C ASP A 140 -10.47 -60.02 -25.56
N SER A 141 -10.58 -59.94 -24.22
CA SER A 141 -11.37 -58.92 -23.52
C SER A 141 -10.56 -57.67 -23.20
N MET A 142 -11.14 -56.49 -23.48
CA MET A 142 -10.59 -55.18 -23.11
C MET A 142 -11.46 -54.42 -22.10
N SER A 143 -12.36 -55.10 -21.37
CA SER A 143 -13.32 -54.45 -20.46
C SER A 143 -12.68 -53.66 -19.31
N HIS A 144 -11.45 -53.97 -18.93
CA HIS A 144 -10.70 -53.25 -17.89
C HIS A 144 -10.30 -51.82 -18.31
N MET A 145 -10.44 -51.47 -19.59
CA MET A 145 -10.19 -50.14 -20.16
C MET A 145 -11.45 -49.27 -20.24
N MET A 146 -12.59 -49.74 -19.69
CA MET A 146 -13.82 -48.95 -19.65
C MET A 146 -13.68 -47.77 -18.69
N VAL A 147 -14.25 -46.62 -19.10
CA VAL A 147 -14.22 -45.37 -18.33
C VAL A 147 -15.64 -44.98 -17.95
N ASP A 148 -15.81 -44.49 -16.73
CA ASP A 148 -17.04 -43.91 -16.22
C ASP A 148 -16.84 -42.40 -16.04
N PHE A 149 -17.70 -41.60 -16.67
CA PHE A 149 -17.66 -40.12 -16.62
C PHE A 149 -18.83 -39.54 -15.80
N THR A 150 -19.47 -40.34 -14.94
CA THR A 150 -20.65 -39.91 -14.18
C THR A 150 -20.33 -38.74 -13.27
N GLN A 151 -19.23 -38.79 -12.52
CA GLN A 151 -18.82 -37.72 -11.60
C GLN A 151 -18.45 -36.43 -12.34
N GLU A 152 -17.68 -36.52 -13.42
CA GLU A 152 -17.26 -35.37 -14.23
C GLU A 152 -18.47 -34.70 -14.88
N ARG A 153 -19.45 -35.47 -15.34
CA ARG A 153 -20.70 -34.94 -15.88
C ARG A 153 -21.49 -34.17 -14.83
N GLU A 154 -21.58 -34.68 -13.60
CA GLU A 154 -22.23 -33.97 -12.49
C GLU A 154 -21.50 -32.66 -12.15
N MET A 155 -20.16 -32.68 -12.12
CA MET A 155 -19.36 -31.47 -11.89
C MET A 155 -19.58 -30.41 -12.99
N LEU A 156 -19.62 -30.83 -14.27
CA LEU A 156 -19.87 -29.93 -15.39
C LEU A 156 -21.29 -29.34 -15.36
N GLN A 157 -22.30 -30.13 -14.96
CA GLN A 157 -23.67 -29.66 -14.80
C GLN A 157 -23.86 -28.71 -13.61
N ALA A 158 -22.95 -28.76 -12.63
CA ALA A 158 -22.96 -27.88 -11.47
C ALA A 158 -22.35 -26.49 -11.74
N ILE A 159 -21.71 -26.26 -12.90
CA ILE A 159 -21.13 -24.97 -13.27
C ILE A 159 -22.24 -23.91 -13.39
N LYS A 160 -22.06 -22.80 -12.67
CA LYS A 160 -22.97 -21.65 -12.66
C LYS A 160 -22.16 -20.36 -12.73
N PHE A 161 -22.78 -19.29 -13.22
CA PHE A 161 -22.19 -17.95 -13.13
C PHE A 161 -21.89 -17.61 -11.67
N LEU A 162 -20.79 -16.87 -11.47
CA LEU A 162 -20.42 -16.41 -10.13
C LEU A 162 -21.45 -15.38 -9.66
N PRO A 163 -21.95 -15.49 -8.41
CA PRO A 163 -22.82 -14.48 -7.84
C PRO A 163 -22.02 -13.18 -7.62
N VAL A 164 -22.72 -12.06 -7.53
CA VAL A 164 -22.08 -10.81 -7.08
C VAL A 164 -21.61 -11.03 -5.63
N PRO A 165 -20.33 -10.73 -5.30
CA PRO A 165 -19.83 -10.82 -3.94
C PRO A 165 -20.71 -10.04 -2.94
N ALA A 166 -20.89 -10.60 -1.75
CA ALA A 166 -21.54 -9.88 -0.65
C ALA A 166 -20.71 -8.66 -0.24
N THR A 167 -21.39 -7.60 0.17
CA THR A 167 -20.76 -6.36 0.66
C THR A 167 -20.00 -6.63 1.97
N PRO A 168 -18.69 -6.38 2.04
CA PRO A 168 -17.94 -6.53 3.29
C PRO A 168 -18.32 -5.45 4.30
N GLU A 169 -18.13 -5.74 5.59
CA GLU A 169 -18.36 -4.82 6.70
C GLU A 169 -17.03 -4.50 7.40
N ILE A 170 -16.67 -3.21 7.47
CA ILE A 170 -15.45 -2.77 8.17
C ILE A 170 -15.72 -2.82 9.68
N LEU A 171 -14.89 -3.59 10.39
CA LEU A 171 -14.99 -3.81 11.83
C LEU A 171 -14.25 -2.69 12.57
N VAL A 172 -14.94 -1.55 12.78
CA VAL A 172 -14.36 -0.34 13.39
C VAL A 172 -13.67 -0.61 14.74
N SER A 173 -14.17 -1.56 15.53
CA SER A 173 -13.59 -1.95 16.81
C SER A 173 -12.23 -2.65 16.70
N GLU A 174 -11.93 -3.23 15.54
CA GLU A 174 -10.68 -3.95 15.28
C GLU A 174 -9.68 -3.10 14.48
N CYS A 175 -10.15 -2.03 13.84
CA CYS A 175 -9.30 -1.04 13.18
C CYS A 175 -8.36 -0.34 14.17
N GLN A 176 -7.11 -0.12 13.75
CA GLN A 176 -6.08 0.51 14.59
C GLN A 176 -5.43 1.69 13.89
N VAL A 177 -5.27 2.79 14.62
CA VAL A 177 -4.57 4.00 14.16
C VAL A 177 -3.46 4.34 15.14
N CYS A 178 -2.27 3.79 14.89
CA CYS A 178 -1.10 3.96 15.74
C CYS A 178 0.17 4.06 14.90
N ASP A 179 1.23 4.66 15.46
CA ASP A 179 2.55 4.68 14.83
C ASP A 179 2.58 5.17 13.36
N ASN A 180 1.69 6.11 13.00
CA ASN A 180 1.55 6.61 11.62
C ASN A 180 1.14 5.52 10.61
N THR A 181 0.46 4.48 11.10
CA THR A 181 -0.16 3.43 10.30
C THR A 181 -1.66 3.38 10.58
N VAL A 182 -2.42 2.97 9.56
CA VAL A 182 -3.85 2.66 9.73
C VAL A 182 -4.07 1.23 9.29
N THR A 183 -4.46 0.38 10.24
CA THR A 183 -4.88 -0.99 9.97
C THR A 183 -6.40 -1.01 9.91
N VAL A 184 -6.93 -1.42 8.77
CA VAL A 184 -8.36 -1.58 8.53
C VAL A 184 -8.65 -3.07 8.47
N GLN A 185 -9.66 -3.51 9.22
CA GLN A 185 -10.11 -4.90 9.24
C GLN A 185 -11.58 -4.95 8.85
N TRP A 186 -11.96 -5.99 8.11
CA TRP A 186 -13.34 -6.20 7.67
C TRP A 186 -13.72 -7.68 7.74
N ALA A 187 -15.00 -7.96 7.61
CA ALA A 187 -15.52 -9.32 7.49
C ALA A 187 -16.62 -9.37 6.44
N LEU A 188 -16.84 -10.57 5.89
CA LEU A 188 -18.02 -10.85 5.08
C LEU A 188 -19.15 -11.34 5.98
N PRO A 189 -20.43 -10.99 5.71
CA PRO A 189 -21.57 -11.50 6.46
C PRO A 189 -21.64 -13.04 6.44
N GLU A 190 -21.28 -13.64 5.31
CA GLU A 190 -21.15 -15.09 5.14
C GLU A 190 -19.81 -15.39 4.45
N PRO A 191 -19.09 -16.46 4.85
CA PRO A 191 -17.83 -16.82 4.22
C PRO A 191 -18.06 -17.27 2.78
N ASP A 192 -17.44 -16.58 1.83
CA ASP A 192 -17.49 -16.91 0.40
C ASP A 192 -16.08 -17.29 -0.11
N THR A 193 -15.92 -18.56 -0.49
CA THR A 193 -14.65 -19.08 -1.04
C THR A 193 -14.40 -18.66 -2.48
N LYS A 194 -15.36 -17.98 -3.13
CA LYS A 194 -15.27 -17.51 -4.51
C LYS A 194 -14.68 -16.10 -4.62
N ILE A 195 -14.40 -15.45 -3.50
CA ILE A 195 -13.71 -14.16 -3.47
C ILE A 195 -12.26 -14.38 -3.88
N ASP A 196 -11.81 -13.59 -4.86
CA ASP A 196 -10.46 -13.62 -5.38
C ASP A 196 -9.57 -12.60 -4.66
N HIS A 197 -10.10 -11.39 -4.44
CA HIS A 197 -9.43 -10.31 -3.72
C HIS A 197 -10.41 -9.23 -3.23
N TYR A 198 -9.89 -8.27 -2.47
CA TYR A 198 -10.57 -7.06 -2.03
C TYR A 198 -9.85 -5.82 -2.55
N ASP A 199 -10.64 -4.79 -2.85
CA ASP A 199 -10.14 -3.46 -3.15
C ASP A 199 -10.50 -2.52 -2.00
N LEU A 200 -9.50 -1.96 -1.36
CA LEU A 200 -9.65 -0.96 -0.30
C LEU A 200 -9.45 0.42 -0.91
N GLU A 201 -10.43 1.28 -0.75
CA GLU A 201 -10.30 2.69 -1.08
C GLU A 201 -10.21 3.54 0.19
N HIS A 202 -9.29 4.49 0.17
CA HIS A 202 -9.12 5.44 1.25
C HIS A 202 -8.88 6.85 0.75
N ARG A 203 -9.23 7.84 1.58
CA ARG A 203 -8.94 9.26 1.31
C ARG A 203 -8.89 10.07 2.59
N ARG A 204 -8.33 11.27 2.47
CA ARG A 204 -8.16 12.23 3.57
C ARG A 204 -9.38 13.13 3.70
N THR A 205 -9.77 13.48 4.93
CA THR A 205 -10.86 14.42 5.19
C THR A 205 -10.69 15.20 6.49
N ASN A 206 -11.26 16.41 6.54
CA ASN A 206 -11.20 17.30 7.71
C ASN A 206 -12.51 17.34 8.51
N TYR A 207 -13.48 16.50 8.17
CA TYR A 207 -14.73 16.39 8.89
C TYR A 207 -15.10 14.94 9.15
N GLU A 208 -15.86 14.77 10.22
CA GLU A 208 -16.45 13.51 10.61
C GLU A 208 -17.76 13.29 9.82
N GLY A 209 -17.97 12.07 9.34
CA GLY A 209 -19.21 11.66 8.68
C GLY A 209 -19.16 11.67 7.14
N PRO A 210 -20.33 11.55 6.49
CA PRO A 210 -20.42 11.27 5.06
C PRO A 210 -19.92 12.42 4.17
N PRO A 211 -19.48 12.10 2.94
CA PRO A 211 -19.00 13.07 1.96
C PRO A 211 -19.92 14.29 1.78
N ARG A 212 -19.36 15.50 1.88
CA ARG A 212 -20.02 16.75 1.44
C ARG A 212 -19.75 16.94 -0.05
N ALA A 213 -20.69 17.54 -0.78
CA ALA A 213 -20.67 17.67 -2.25
C ALA A 213 -19.48 18.45 -2.87
N ARG A 214 -18.54 18.97 -2.07
CA ARG A 214 -17.27 19.55 -2.50
C ARG A 214 -16.16 18.95 -1.66
N GLU A 215 -15.56 17.86 -2.14
CA GLU A 215 -14.37 17.26 -1.54
C GLU A 215 -13.21 17.35 -2.51
N ASP A 216 -12.08 17.84 -1.99
CA ASP A 216 -10.89 18.16 -2.79
C ASP A 216 -9.89 17.00 -2.90
N TYR A 217 -10.06 15.91 -2.12
CA TYR A 217 -9.12 14.78 -2.09
C TYR A 217 -9.64 13.57 -2.88
N PRO A 218 -8.85 13.05 -3.84
CA PRO A 218 -9.24 11.87 -4.61
C PRO A 218 -9.21 10.60 -3.75
N TRP A 219 -9.97 9.60 -4.18
CA TRP A 219 -9.86 8.24 -3.65
C TRP A 219 -8.53 7.64 -4.09
N MET A 220 -7.81 7.08 -3.12
CA MET A 220 -6.65 6.23 -3.34
C MET A 220 -7.12 4.78 -3.26
N VAL A 221 -6.69 3.95 -4.22
CA VAL A 221 -7.12 2.56 -4.33
C VAL A 221 -5.94 1.64 -4.01
N VAL A 222 -6.19 0.63 -3.20
CA VAL A 222 -5.31 -0.51 -2.96
C VAL A 222 -6.05 -1.76 -3.44
N GLU A 223 -5.56 -2.36 -4.52
CA GLU A 223 -6.19 -3.51 -5.16
C GLU A 223 -5.47 -4.82 -4.79
N GLY A 224 -6.16 -5.94 -4.98
CA GLY A 224 -5.54 -7.27 -4.90
C GLY A 224 -5.26 -7.77 -3.48
N ILE A 225 -5.97 -7.27 -2.47
CA ILE A 225 -5.81 -7.70 -1.08
C ILE A 225 -6.48 -9.06 -0.91
N ARG A 226 -5.74 -10.07 -0.42
CA ARG A 226 -6.28 -11.44 -0.23
C ARG A 226 -6.77 -11.72 1.18
N GLU A 227 -6.30 -10.94 2.13
CA GLU A 227 -6.66 -11.04 3.54
C GLU A 227 -7.85 -10.12 3.84
N THR A 228 -8.47 -10.31 5.01
CA THR A 228 -9.56 -9.45 5.49
C THR A 228 -9.05 -8.29 6.35
N GLU A 229 -7.77 -7.98 6.23
CA GLU A 229 -7.12 -6.84 6.87
C GLU A 229 -6.12 -6.21 5.91
N TYR A 230 -5.87 -4.92 6.10
CA TYR A 230 -4.79 -4.22 5.40
C TYR A 230 -4.24 -3.08 6.23
N THR A 231 -2.91 -2.97 6.25
CA THR A 231 -2.20 -1.92 6.98
C THR A 231 -1.55 -0.92 6.03
N LEU A 232 -2.07 0.30 6.03
CA LEU A 232 -1.44 1.44 5.39
C LEU A 232 -0.27 1.93 6.25
N THR A 233 0.93 2.01 5.67
CA THR A 233 2.14 2.42 6.38
C THR A 233 2.71 3.74 5.87
N GLY A 234 3.53 4.40 6.68
CA GLY A 234 4.22 5.63 6.28
C GLY A 234 3.30 6.82 6.06
N LEU A 235 2.11 6.81 6.68
CA LEU A 235 1.13 7.87 6.50
C LEU A 235 1.55 9.13 7.24
N ARG A 236 1.36 10.27 6.57
CA ARG A 236 1.44 11.57 7.23
C ARG A 236 0.02 12.03 7.51
N PHE A 237 -0.31 12.24 8.78
CA PHE A 237 -1.64 12.69 9.19
C PHE A 237 -1.66 14.21 9.19
N ASP A 238 -1.90 14.75 8.00
CA ASP A 238 -2.08 16.17 7.71
C ASP A 238 -3.54 16.62 7.83
N THR A 239 -4.45 15.66 7.91
CA THR A 239 -5.89 15.84 8.11
C THR A 239 -6.32 15.09 9.36
N ARG A 240 -7.43 15.53 9.96
CA ARG A 240 -7.91 14.95 11.22
C ARG A 240 -8.50 13.55 11.05
N TYR A 241 -8.98 13.23 9.86
CA TYR A 241 -9.69 11.99 9.60
C TYR A 241 -9.27 11.37 8.27
N MET A 242 -9.43 10.05 8.18
CA MET A 242 -9.38 9.31 6.92
C MET A 242 -10.66 8.48 6.78
N THR A 243 -11.22 8.44 5.57
CA THR A 243 -12.39 7.63 5.25
C THR A 243 -11.98 6.42 4.44
N PHE A 244 -12.60 5.28 4.74
CA PHE A 244 -12.32 3.98 4.16
C PHE A 244 -13.61 3.34 3.64
N ARG A 245 -13.48 2.61 2.54
CA ARG A 245 -14.50 1.68 2.03
C ARG A 245 -13.80 0.52 1.35
N VAL A 246 -14.38 -0.67 1.45
CA VAL A 246 -13.83 -1.89 0.86
C VAL A 246 -14.90 -2.60 0.05
N LYS A 247 -14.53 -3.20 -1.07
CA LYS A 247 -15.41 -4.09 -1.84
C LYS A 247 -14.73 -5.44 -2.03
N ALA A 248 -15.53 -6.49 -2.13
CA ALA A 248 -15.06 -7.82 -2.48
C ALA A 248 -15.16 -8.04 -3.99
N CYS A 249 -14.14 -8.68 -4.57
CA CYS A 249 -14.05 -8.97 -5.99
C CYS A 249 -13.90 -10.48 -6.17
N ASN A 250 -14.70 -11.05 -7.06
CA ASN A 250 -14.45 -12.39 -7.59
C ASN A 250 -13.91 -12.30 -9.02
N LYS A 251 -13.64 -13.45 -9.64
CA LYS A 251 -13.09 -13.51 -11.01
C LYS A 251 -13.95 -12.81 -12.08
N ALA A 252 -15.25 -12.64 -11.85
CA ALA A 252 -16.18 -12.11 -12.83
C ALA A 252 -16.63 -10.67 -12.55
N VAL A 253 -16.83 -10.31 -11.28
CA VAL A 253 -17.45 -9.05 -10.90
C VAL A 253 -16.98 -8.56 -9.52
N ALA A 254 -16.92 -7.24 -9.38
CA ALA A 254 -16.75 -6.57 -8.11
C ALA A 254 -18.12 -6.32 -7.46
N GLY A 255 -18.24 -6.61 -6.17
CA GLY A 255 -19.43 -6.31 -5.38
C GLY A 255 -19.56 -4.82 -5.07
N GLU A 256 -20.56 -4.48 -4.26
CA GLU A 256 -20.73 -3.12 -3.76
C GLU A 256 -19.67 -2.78 -2.69
N PHE A 257 -19.40 -1.49 -2.56
CA PHE A 257 -18.56 -0.99 -1.48
C PHE A 257 -19.28 -1.09 -0.13
N SER A 258 -18.51 -1.38 0.91
CA SER A 258 -18.92 -1.27 2.30
C SER A 258 -19.45 0.13 2.63
N GLU A 259 -20.20 0.22 3.73
CA GLU A 259 -20.46 1.48 4.39
C GLU A 259 -19.16 2.24 4.68
N LEU A 260 -19.25 3.57 4.62
CA LEU A 260 -18.10 4.45 4.79
C LEU A 260 -17.70 4.51 6.26
N VAL A 261 -16.46 4.13 6.57
CA VAL A 261 -15.90 4.25 7.91
C VAL A 261 -14.91 5.41 7.96
N THR A 262 -15.09 6.30 8.94
CA THR A 262 -14.18 7.40 9.21
C THR A 262 -13.37 7.09 10.45
N LEU A 263 -12.04 7.08 10.33
CA LEU A 263 -11.13 6.90 11.47
C LEU A 263 -10.42 8.23 11.77
N GLU A 264 -10.29 8.56 13.06
CA GLU A 264 -9.56 9.74 13.50
C GLU A 264 -8.05 9.47 13.50
N THR A 265 -7.31 10.37 12.87
CA THR A 265 -5.85 10.28 12.69
C THR A 265 -5.15 11.40 13.46
N HIS A 266 -5.21 11.34 14.79
CA HIS A 266 -4.70 12.41 15.66
C HIS A 266 -3.18 12.58 15.53
N ALA A 267 -2.73 13.73 15.03
CA ALA A 267 -1.32 14.10 14.95
C ALA A 267 -1.11 15.59 15.11
N PHE A 268 0.05 15.98 15.67
CA PHE A 268 0.37 17.39 15.85
C PHE A 268 0.85 18.02 14.55
N LEU A 269 0.05 18.91 13.98
CA LEU A 269 0.38 19.64 12.77
C LEU A 269 0.61 21.11 13.08
N PHE A 270 1.77 21.63 12.68
CA PHE A 270 2.12 23.05 12.76
C PHE A 270 3.02 23.41 11.57
N LYS A 271 3.09 24.70 11.25
CA LYS A 271 4.05 25.30 10.32
C LYS A 271 5.03 26.19 11.08
N LEU A 272 6.10 26.62 10.39
CA LEU A 272 7.05 27.57 10.96
C LEU A 272 6.60 29.00 10.70
N ASP A 273 6.53 29.81 11.74
CA ASP A 273 6.12 31.21 11.65
C ASP A 273 7.29 32.08 11.17
N ALA A 274 7.36 32.33 9.86
CA ALA A 274 8.31 33.27 9.25
C ALA A 274 8.14 34.73 9.74
N GLY A 275 7.02 35.05 10.39
CA GLY A 275 6.81 36.32 11.08
C GLY A 275 7.69 36.46 12.32
N SER A 276 7.82 35.39 13.11
CA SER A 276 8.70 35.33 14.29
C SER A 276 10.19 35.25 13.95
N SER A 277 10.55 34.72 12.77
CA SER A 277 11.92 34.30 12.47
C SER A 277 12.94 35.44 12.54
N HIS A 278 14.15 35.10 13.01
CA HIS A 278 15.29 36.00 12.94
C HIS A 278 15.59 36.40 11.48
N GLN A 279 16.05 37.64 11.25
CA GLN A 279 16.30 38.17 9.89
C GLN A 279 17.34 37.38 9.06
N ASN A 280 18.20 36.61 9.73
CA ASN A 280 19.20 35.74 9.13
C ASN A 280 18.69 34.31 8.92
N LEU A 281 17.41 34.03 9.14
CA LEU A 281 16.81 32.74 8.87
C LEU A 281 15.84 32.85 7.70
N LYS A 282 16.08 32.04 6.67
CA LYS A 282 15.14 31.82 5.58
C LYS A 282 14.26 30.64 5.97
N VAL A 283 12.95 30.86 5.99
CA VAL A 283 11.97 29.84 6.31
C VAL A 283 11.24 29.47 5.01
N GLU A 284 11.35 28.22 4.60
CA GLU A 284 10.68 27.64 3.44
C GLU A 284 9.88 26.41 3.91
N ASP A 285 8.57 26.56 4.05
CA ASP A 285 7.65 25.59 4.62
C ASP A 285 8.07 25.07 6.01
N LEU A 286 8.68 23.89 6.06
CA LEU A 286 9.16 23.23 7.28
C LEU A 286 10.69 23.14 7.34
N SER A 287 11.37 23.82 6.42
CA SER A 287 12.83 23.90 6.35
C SER A 287 13.31 25.31 6.67
N VAL A 288 14.46 25.40 7.32
CA VAL A 288 15.06 26.67 7.70
C VAL A 288 16.55 26.65 7.43
N GLU A 289 17.03 27.69 6.78
CA GLU A 289 18.44 27.87 6.48
C GLU A 289 18.95 29.20 7.03
N TRP A 290 20.15 29.18 7.60
CA TRP A 290 20.83 30.38 8.02
C TRP A 290 21.50 31.10 6.84
N ASP A 291 21.22 32.38 6.67
CA ASP A 291 21.79 33.25 5.65
C ASP A 291 22.70 34.30 6.28
N SER A 292 23.99 34.28 5.92
CA SER A 292 25.00 35.23 6.36
C SER A 292 24.70 36.67 5.95
N CYS A 293 23.96 36.89 4.86
CA CYS A 293 23.63 38.21 4.32
C CYS A 293 22.41 38.87 5.00
N GLY A 294 21.67 38.16 5.85
CA GLY A 294 20.61 38.72 6.71
C GLY A 294 19.56 39.55 5.97
N GLY A 295 19.12 39.10 4.79
CA GLY A 295 18.09 39.78 4.00
C GLY A 295 18.46 41.19 3.49
N LYS A 296 19.74 41.62 3.57
CA LYS A 296 20.18 42.95 3.11
C LYS A 296 19.86 43.21 1.62
N ILE A 297 19.85 42.17 0.79
CA ILE A 297 19.54 42.27 -0.65
C ILE A 297 18.09 42.76 -0.90
N ILE A 298 17.13 42.45 -0.03
CA ILE A 298 15.72 42.82 -0.24
C ILE A 298 15.43 44.27 0.24
N GLN A 299 16.20 44.79 1.20
CA GLN A 299 16.05 46.18 1.64
C GLN A 299 16.69 47.19 0.67
N ASP A 300 17.82 46.85 0.04
CA ASP A 300 18.48 47.76 -0.91
C ASP A 300 17.69 47.89 -2.22
N ILE A 301 17.04 46.84 -2.72
CA ILE A 301 16.14 46.92 -3.89
C ILE A 301 14.93 47.84 -3.63
N ARG A 302 14.46 47.94 -2.37
CA ARG A 302 13.39 48.87 -1.98
C ARG A 302 13.89 50.31 -1.75
N LYS A 303 15.17 50.51 -1.42
CA LYS A 303 15.75 51.85 -1.26
C LYS A 303 16.23 52.46 -2.59
N ASP A 304 16.69 51.64 -3.53
CA ASP A 304 17.22 52.13 -4.81
C ASP A 304 16.15 52.64 -5.78
N LYS A 305 14.88 52.21 -5.63
CA LYS A 305 13.76 52.82 -6.39
C LYS A 305 13.42 54.26 -5.98
N ASN A 306 14.02 54.80 -4.91
CA ASN A 306 13.75 56.16 -4.42
C ASN A 306 14.93 57.13 -4.59
N ARG A 307 15.97 56.78 -5.38
CA ARG A 307 17.14 57.64 -5.61
C ARG A 307 17.46 57.86 -7.09
N THR A 308 16.47 58.33 -7.85
CA THR A 308 16.71 59.05 -9.11
C THR A 308 15.68 60.15 -9.29
N ASN A 309 16.04 61.37 -8.87
CA ASN A 309 15.89 62.61 -9.64
C ASN A 309 16.18 63.83 -8.76
N GLN A 310 17.20 64.59 -9.16
CA GLN A 310 17.49 65.94 -8.65
C GLN A 310 16.73 66.98 -9.51
N SER A 311 15.87 67.78 -8.83
CA SER A 311 15.74 69.26 -8.82
C SER A 311 15.53 70.05 -10.14
N PRO A 312 14.86 71.25 -10.19
CA PRO A 312 15.13 72.39 -9.30
C PRO A 312 13.95 73.34 -8.92
N MET A 313 14.31 74.37 -8.14
CA MET A 313 13.57 75.36 -7.35
C MET A 313 12.41 76.15 -8.00
N HIS A 314 11.37 76.46 -7.20
CA HIS A 314 10.89 77.84 -6.90
C HIS A 314 9.77 77.83 -5.84
N SER A 315 9.77 78.78 -4.90
CA SER A 315 8.61 79.17 -4.06
C SER A 315 7.92 80.40 -4.69
N PRO A 316 6.60 80.67 -4.49
CA PRO A 316 6.08 81.18 -3.20
C PRO A 316 4.61 80.82 -2.81
N ALA A 317 4.36 80.88 -1.49
CA ALA A 317 3.15 81.23 -0.70
C ALA A 317 1.67 80.93 -1.11
N ARG A 318 0.90 80.53 -0.07
CA ARG A 318 -0.58 80.41 0.14
C ARG A 318 -1.23 79.20 -0.57
N THR A 319 -2.10 78.38 0.01
CA THR A 319 -3.30 78.65 0.83
C THR A 319 -3.77 77.32 1.47
N ALA A 320 -4.45 77.39 2.61
CA ALA A 320 -5.04 76.27 3.33
C ALA A 320 -6.23 75.61 2.58
N MET A 321 -6.35 74.28 2.57
CA MET A 321 -7.59 73.53 2.90
C MET A 321 -7.39 71.99 2.88
N ASN A 322 -7.73 71.37 4.02
CA ASN A 322 -8.29 70.03 4.24
C ASN A 322 -7.90 68.84 3.34
N SER A 323 -7.08 67.94 3.88
CA SER A 323 -6.95 66.55 3.40
C SER A 323 -7.86 65.59 4.19
N PRO A 324 -8.56 64.63 3.55
CA PRO A 324 -9.39 63.66 4.23
C PRO A 324 -8.54 62.72 5.12
N LYS A 325 -9.05 62.44 6.32
CA LYS A 325 -8.47 61.50 7.29
C LYS A 325 -8.21 60.14 6.63
N ARG A 326 -6.94 59.85 6.37
CA ARG A 326 -6.48 58.50 6.04
C ARG A 326 -6.45 57.70 7.34
N VAL A 327 -7.35 56.73 7.44
CA VAL A 327 -7.42 55.73 8.51
C VAL A 327 -6.01 55.10 8.67
N PRO A 328 -5.45 54.98 9.88
CA PRO A 328 -4.15 54.34 10.04
C PRO A 328 -4.28 52.86 9.66
N SER A 329 -3.70 52.46 8.54
CA SER A 329 -3.51 51.03 8.29
C SER A 329 -2.47 50.54 9.30
N ALA A 330 -2.86 49.61 10.16
CA ALA A 330 -1.99 48.98 11.13
C ALA A 330 -0.77 48.38 10.40
N ARG A 331 0.40 48.97 10.62
CA ARG A 331 1.67 48.32 10.29
C ARG A 331 1.86 47.17 11.28
N VAL A 332 1.59 45.94 10.87
CA VAL A 332 1.96 44.73 11.63
C VAL A 332 3.46 44.55 11.47
N GLY A 333 4.23 45.18 12.35
CA GLY A 333 5.68 45.21 12.30
C GLY A 333 6.28 45.36 13.69
N ARG A 334 6.12 44.32 14.51
CA ARG A 334 6.88 44.03 15.74
C ARG A 334 6.86 42.50 15.93
N ASP A 335 7.94 41.96 16.50
CA ASP A 335 8.10 40.58 17.04
C ASP A 335 8.96 39.57 16.27
N ARG A 336 9.94 40.02 15.47
CA ARG A 336 11.06 39.14 15.05
C ARG A 336 12.13 39.00 16.14
N PHE A 337 12.69 37.80 16.29
CA PHE A 337 13.92 37.61 17.06
C PHE A 337 15.09 38.40 16.45
N THR A 338 16.01 38.85 17.30
CA THR A 338 17.13 39.69 16.87
C THR A 338 18.40 39.40 17.69
N ALA A 339 19.49 40.14 17.41
CA ALA A 339 20.81 39.94 17.99
C ALA A 339 21.32 38.50 17.78
N GLU A 340 21.74 37.82 18.85
CA GLU A 340 22.24 36.44 18.78
C GLU A 340 21.13 35.38 18.91
N SER A 341 19.86 35.79 18.88
CA SER A 341 18.71 34.87 18.97
C SER A 341 18.28 34.43 17.58
N TYR A 342 19.04 33.53 16.96
CA TYR A 342 18.70 32.94 15.65
C TYR A 342 17.53 31.96 15.77
N THR A 343 16.35 32.43 16.15
CA THR A 343 15.20 31.61 16.55
C THR A 343 14.03 31.79 15.57
N VAL A 344 13.24 30.74 15.43
CA VAL A 344 11.93 30.71 14.77
C VAL A 344 10.99 29.82 15.59
N LEU A 345 9.72 30.22 15.68
CA LEU A 345 8.69 29.47 16.39
C LEU A 345 7.81 28.70 15.40
N GLY A 346 7.12 27.66 15.90
CA GLY A 346 5.93 27.15 15.25
C GLY A 346 4.80 28.19 15.22
N ASP A 347 3.73 27.91 14.49
CA ASP A 347 2.53 28.75 14.40
C ASP A 347 1.37 28.28 15.31
N THR A 348 1.50 27.08 15.88
CA THR A 348 0.44 26.41 16.64
C THR A 348 0.89 26.12 18.06
N PHE A 349 0.09 26.56 19.03
CA PHE A 349 0.34 26.31 20.45
C PHE A 349 -0.09 24.89 20.84
N ILE A 350 0.58 24.36 21.86
CA ILE A 350 0.23 23.14 22.58
C ILE A 350 -0.33 23.56 23.93
N ASP A 351 -1.60 23.27 24.16
CA ASP A 351 -2.33 23.56 25.39
C ASP A 351 -3.08 22.32 25.94
N ALA A 352 -2.97 21.19 25.25
CA ALA A 352 -3.51 19.91 25.67
C ALA A 352 -2.83 18.73 24.93
N GLY A 353 -3.02 17.55 25.49
CA GLY A 353 -2.70 16.26 24.94
C GLY A 353 -1.21 15.95 24.86
N GLN A 354 -0.96 14.87 24.13
CA GLN A 354 0.37 14.38 23.84
C GLN A 354 0.71 14.65 22.38
N GLN A 355 1.81 15.34 22.15
CA GLN A 355 2.23 15.79 20.83
C GLN A 355 3.63 15.27 20.53
N TYR A 356 3.89 14.93 19.26
CA TYR A 356 5.19 14.45 18.80
C TYR A 356 5.53 15.00 17.42
N TRP A 357 6.79 15.38 17.23
CA TRP A 357 7.35 15.76 15.94
C TRP A 357 8.84 15.41 15.89
N GLU A 358 9.41 15.38 14.70
CA GLU A 358 10.82 15.07 14.52
C GLU A 358 11.55 16.18 13.77
N VAL A 359 12.83 16.37 14.06
CA VAL A 359 13.67 17.38 13.41
C VAL A 359 14.95 16.74 12.92
N ARG A 360 15.28 17.00 11.66
CA ARG A 360 16.60 16.72 11.08
C ARG A 360 17.35 18.04 10.98
N PHE A 361 18.59 18.06 11.42
CA PHE A 361 19.46 19.22 11.29
C PHE A 361 20.67 18.84 10.42
N ASP A 362 21.25 19.82 9.75
CA ASP A 362 22.48 19.65 9.02
C ASP A 362 23.64 19.44 10.01
N LYS A 363 24.44 18.39 9.80
CA LYS A 363 25.59 18.03 10.65
C LYS A 363 26.68 19.10 10.62
N GLU A 364 26.74 19.90 9.57
CA GLU A 364 27.70 21.00 9.44
C GLU A 364 27.24 22.27 10.19
N SER A 365 25.98 22.28 10.67
CA SER A 365 25.45 23.37 11.49
C SER A 365 26.33 23.62 12.69
N LYS A 366 26.77 24.86 12.86
CA LYS A 366 27.67 25.22 13.98
C LYS A 366 26.96 25.25 15.31
N ALA A 367 25.69 25.64 15.33
CA ALA A 367 24.83 25.47 16.48
C ALA A 367 23.40 25.19 16.02
N PHE A 368 22.71 24.33 16.75
CA PHE A 368 21.30 24.01 16.55
C PHE A 368 20.63 23.83 17.91
N ALA A 369 19.39 24.29 18.07
CA ALA A 369 18.59 24.00 19.24
C ALA A 369 17.14 23.72 18.86
N VAL A 370 16.52 22.81 19.62
CA VAL A 370 15.11 22.44 19.48
C VAL A 370 14.48 22.28 20.84
N GLY A 371 13.25 22.76 21.00
CA GLY A 371 12.45 22.49 22.18
C GLY A 371 11.13 23.24 22.17
N LEU A 372 10.74 23.71 23.36
CA LEU A 372 9.50 24.45 23.59
C LEU A 372 9.78 25.82 24.18
N ALA A 373 8.95 26.79 23.83
CA ALA A 373 8.95 28.13 24.40
C ALA A 373 7.56 28.52 24.90
N LEU A 374 7.51 29.45 25.85
CA LEU A 374 6.30 30.17 26.22
C LEU A 374 6.09 31.34 25.26
N ARG A 375 4.83 31.80 25.16
CA ARG A 375 4.45 32.96 24.32
C ARG A 375 5.24 34.24 24.66
N ASN A 376 5.66 34.39 25.90
CA ASN A 376 6.37 35.58 26.39
C ASN A 376 7.90 35.49 26.24
N LEU A 377 8.42 34.53 25.47
CA LEU A 377 9.86 34.44 25.19
C LEU A 377 10.35 35.77 24.59
N GLY A 378 11.36 36.37 25.21
CA GLY A 378 11.90 37.65 24.77
C GLY A 378 12.59 37.54 23.41
N ARG A 379 12.42 38.55 22.55
CA ARG A 379 13.05 38.57 21.20
C ARG A 379 14.59 38.55 21.19
N PHE A 380 15.21 38.79 22.35
CA PHE A 380 16.66 38.75 22.56
C PHE A 380 17.11 37.51 23.32
N ASP A 381 16.17 36.67 23.77
CA ASP A 381 16.46 35.48 24.55
C ASP A 381 16.79 34.33 23.61
N GLN A 382 17.98 33.76 23.77
CA GLN A 382 18.31 32.48 23.17
C GLN A 382 17.58 31.36 23.92
N LEU A 383 17.19 30.31 23.18
CA LEU A 383 16.54 29.15 23.77
C LEU A 383 17.37 28.55 24.92
N GLY A 384 16.69 28.31 26.05
CA GLY A 384 17.27 27.77 27.28
C GLY A 384 17.96 28.80 28.18
N LYS A 385 18.12 30.08 27.76
CA LYS A 385 18.72 31.13 28.62
C LYS A 385 17.74 31.75 29.62
N SER A 386 16.45 31.78 29.32
CA SER A 386 15.41 32.25 30.24
C SER A 386 14.53 31.10 30.74
N ASN A 387 13.69 31.38 31.74
CA ASN A 387 12.68 30.43 32.23
C ASN A 387 11.52 30.22 31.25
N ALA A 388 11.48 30.97 30.15
CA ALA A 388 10.45 30.90 29.12
C ALA A 388 10.75 29.89 28.01
N SER A 389 11.81 29.07 28.12
CA SER A 389 12.11 28.04 27.13
C SER A 389 12.87 26.84 27.72
N TRP A 390 12.66 25.67 27.12
CA TRP A 390 13.34 24.41 27.41
C TRP A 390 13.82 23.82 26.09
N CYS A 391 15.11 23.50 25.96
CA CYS A 391 15.63 22.96 24.71
C CYS A 391 16.78 21.96 24.91
N ILE A 392 17.01 21.17 23.88
CA ILE A 392 18.33 20.57 23.63
C ILE A 392 19.07 21.46 22.64
N HIS A 393 20.34 21.70 22.92
CA HIS A 393 21.24 22.51 22.13
C HIS A 393 22.48 21.69 21.74
N LEU A 394 22.67 21.56 20.43
CA LEU A 394 23.85 21.04 19.78
C LEU A 394 24.81 22.19 19.46
N ASN A 395 26.05 22.06 19.89
CA ASN A 395 27.15 22.94 19.53
C ASN A 395 28.19 22.14 18.74
N ASN A 396 28.62 22.66 17.59
CA ASN A 396 29.59 22.03 16.68
C ASN A 396 30.67 23.03 16.20
N TRP A 397 30.80 24.21 16.84
CA TRP A 397 31.77 25.22 16.40
C TRP A 397 33.21 24.90 16.82
N LEU A 398 33.45 24.55 18.09
CA LEU A 398 34.80 24.18 18.61
C LEU A 398 34.87 22.71 19.03
N HIS A 399 33.89 22.29 19.84
CA HIS A 399 33.77 20.92 20.32
C HIS A 399 32.32 20.48 20.19
N GLN A 400 32.14 19.28 19.62
CA GLN A 400 30.83 18.71 19.44
C GLN A 400 30.23 18.34 20.80
N SER A 401 29.10 18.93 21.14
CA SER A 401 28.43 18.67 22.43
C SER A 401 26.92 18.82 22.31
N LEU A 402 26.20 17.96 23.02
CA LEU A 402 24.75 18.01 23.13
C LEU A 402 24.37 18.35 24.57
N THR A 403 23.57 19.40 24.76
CA THR A 403 23.28 19.95 26.08
C THR A 403 21.78 20.19 26.26
N ALA A 404 21.21 19.77 27.38
CA ALA A 404 19.88 20.20 27.81
C ALA A 404 20.00 21.57 28.50
N LYS A 405 19.19 22.55 28.09
CA LYS A 405 19.22 23.93 28.61
C LYS A 405 17.84 24.43 29.05
N HIS A 406 17.80 25.06 30.21
CA HIS A 406 16.64 25.78 30.74
C HIS A 406 17.09 26.81 31.79
N ASN A 407 16.52 28.02 31.75
CA ASN A 407 16.76 29.06 32.76
C ASN A 407 18.24 29.31 33.07
N ASN A 408 19.04 29.44 32.01
CA ASN A 408 20.49 29.64 32.05
C ASN A 408 21.30 28.49 32.69
N LYS A 409 20.65 27.36 33.00
CA LYS A 409 21.30 26.12 33.42
C LYS A 409 21.49 25.23 32.21
N ALA A 410 22.62 24.55 32.15
CA ALA A 410 22.95 23.61 31.08
C ALA A 410 23.48 22.29 31.65
N ARG A 411 23.09 21.17 31.05
CA ARG A 411 23.59 19.83 31.36
C ARG A 411 24.03 19.16 30.06
N THR A 412 25.30 18.78 29.97
CA THR A 412 25.81 17.95 28.86
C THR A 412 25.20 16.55 28.93
N LEU A 413 24.78 16.03 27.79
CA LEU A 413 24.16 14.72 27.64
C LEU A 413 25.18 13.72 27.12
N ASP A 414 25.40 12.65 27.87
CA ASP A 414 26.33 11.58 27.53
C ASP A 414 25.67 10.57 26.59
N CYS A 415 25.37 11.02 25.38
CA CYS A 415 24.81 10.16 24.34
C CYS A 415 25.33 10.56 22.94
N PRO A 416 25.40 9.62 21.99
CA PRO A 416 25.74 9.94 20.61
C PRO A 416 24.75 10.95 20.03
N ILE A 417 25.27 11.90 19.26
CA ILE A 417 24.43 12.91 18.60
C ILE A 417 23.61 12.21 17.51
N PRO A 418 22.27 12.29 17.59
CA PRO A 418 21.42 11.60 16.62
C PRO A 418 21.37 12.39 15.30
N ASP A 419 21.17 11.68 14.18
CA ASP A 419 20.86 12.33 12.89
C ASP A 419 19.48 13.02 12.89
N ARG A 420 18.61 12.63 13.82
CA ARG A 420 17.24 13.12 13.94
C ARG A 420 16.77 13.10 15.39
N ILE A 421 16.22 14.22 15.85
CA ILE A 421 15.71 14.38 17.22
C ILE A 421 14.18 14.27 17.18
N GLY A 422 13.62 13.37 17.97
CA GLY A 422 12.19 13.29 18.24
C GLY A 422 11.87 14.12 19.48
N VAL A 423 10.84 14.97 19.38
CA VAL A 423 10.39 15.83 20.48
C VAL A 423 8.99 15.37 20.87
N TYR A 424 8.84 15.02 22.15
CA TYR A 424 7.59 14.59 22.73
C TYR A 424 7.17 15.58 23.82
N CYS A 425 5.94 16.07 23.75
CA CYS A 425 5.34 16.89 24.79
C CYS A 425 4.09 16.17 25.32
N ASN A 426 4.02 15.99 26.63
CA ASN A 426 2.79 15.67 27.34
C ASN A 426 2.42 16.91 28.15
N TYR A 427 1.39 17.63 27.71
CA TYR A 427 1.04 18.91 28.30
C TYR A 427 0.50 18.74 29.72
N GLU A 428 -0.38 17.75 29.92
CA GLU A 428 -1.05 17.48 31.20
C GLU A 428 -0.07 17.02 32.29
N GLU A 429 0.83 16.10 31.95
CA GLU A 429 1.84 15.58 32.88
C GLU A 429 3.08 16.47 33.00
N GLY A 430 3.14 17.56 32.22
CA GLY A 430 4.25 18.50 32.28
C GLY A 430 5.59 17.89 31.83
N ALA A 431 5.57 17.00 30.85
CA ALA A 431 6.78 16.31 30.38
C ALA A 431 7.18 16.79 28.98
N LEU A 432 8.42 17.23 28.84
CA LEU A 432 9.07 17.46 27.55
C LEU A 432 10.26 16.51 27.42
N SER A 433 10.13 15.52 26.55
CA SER A 433 11.14 14.49 26.34
C SER A 433 11.73 14.56 24.93
N PHE A 434 13.02 14.26 24.85
CA PHE A 434 13.77 14.23 23.60
C PHE A 434 14.31 12.83 23.36
N TYR A 435 14.20 12.37 22.13
CA TYR A 435 14.56 11.03 21.72
C TYR A 435 15.49 11.06 20.51
N ASN A 436 16.35 10.06 20.38
CA ASN A 436 16.90 9.72 19.07
C ASN A 436 15.73 9.16 18.26
N ALA A 437 15.30 9.88 17.23
CA ALA A 437 14.08 9.53 16.51
C ALA A 437 14.18 8.20 15.74
N ARG A 438 15.40 7.74 15.42
CA ARG A 438 15.62 6.47 14.70
C ARG A 438 15.57 5.28 15.64
N THR A 439 16.31 5.33 16.74
CA THR A 439 16.39 4.23 17.72
C THR A 439 15.29 4.29 18.78
N LYS A 440 14.53 5.40 18.83
CA LYS A 440 13.54 5.71 19.85
C LYS A 440 14.10 5.68 21.28
N THR A 441 15.40 5.87 21.43
CA THR A 441 16.07 5.92 22.75
C THR A 441 15.91 7.29 23.38
N LEU A 442 15.49 7.34 24.63
CA LEU A 442 15.33 8.58 25.39
C LEU A 442 16.70 9.23 25.64
N MET A 443 16.79 10.53 25.38
CA MET A 443 18.00 11.33 25.58
C MET A 443 17.89 12.23 26.82
N HIS A 444 16.76 12.94 26.96
CA HIS A 444 16.52 13.81 28.10
C HIS A 444 15.02 14.03 28.34
N THR A 445 14.64 14.36 29.57
CA THR A 445 13.28 14.81 29.91
C THR A 445 13.33 15.99 30.86
N PHE A 446 12.67 17.08 30.49
CA PHE A 446 12.29 18.14 31.42
C PHE A 446 10.94 17.79 32.04
N ARG A 447 10.84 17.98 33.36
CA ARG A 447 9.57 17.88 34.10
C ARG A 447 9.24 19.26 34.63
N THR A 448 8.16 19.85 34.13
CA THR A 448 7.71 21.19 34.49
C THR A 448 6.21 21.28 34.32
N LYS A 449 5.53 21.96 35.26
CA LYS A 449 4.10 22.20 35.12
C LYS A 449 3.89 23.35 34.13
N PHE A 450 3.43 23.04 32.92
CA PHE A 450 3.08 24.09 31.95
C PHE A 450 1.88 24.88 32.46
N THR A 451 2.10 26.13 32.85
CA THR A 451 1.03 27.03 33.33
C THR A 451 0.42 27.88 32.21
N GLN A 452 1.00 27.83 31.02
CA GLN A 452 0.56 28.55 29.83
C GLN A 452 0.77 27.64 28.61
N PRO A 453 0.08 27.90 27.48
CA PRO A 453 0.35 27.20 26.24
C PRO A 453 1.83 27.35 25.83
N VAL A 454 2.41 26.25 25.36
CA VAL A 454 3.79 26.18 24.88
C VAL A 454 3.81 26.08 23.36
N ILE A 455 4.90 26.48 22.73
CA ILE A 455 5.03 26.47 21.27
C ILE A 455 6.36 25.83 20.86
N PRO A 456 6.42 25.02 19.78
CA PRO A 456 7.67 24.54 19.22
C PRO A 456 8.62 25.70 18.92
N ALA A 457 9.87 25.58 19.33
CA ALA A 457 10.87 26.61 19.15
C ALA A 457 12.18 26.01 18.65
N PHE A 458 12.78 26.66 17.65
CA PHE A 458 13.97 26.17 16.97
C PHE A 458 14.97 27.30 16.82
N SER A 459 16.26 26.98 16.92
CA SER A 459 17.33 27.92 16.64
C SER A 459 18.43 27.26 15.82
N VAL A 460 19.00 27.98 14.86
CA VAL A 460 20.10 27.48 14.03
C VAL A 460 21.06 28.60 13.67
N TRP A 461 22.35 28.29 13.71
CA TRP A 461 23.40 29.22 13.31
C TRP A 461 24.42 28.53 12.41
N ASN A 462 24.70 29.18 11.26
CA ASN A 462 25.58 28.68 10.21
C ASN A 462 25.29 27.22 9.86
N GLY A 463 24.07 26.97 9.39
CA GLY A 463 23.54 25.65 9.06
C GLY A 463 22.05 25.69 8.74
N SER A 464 21.42 24.52 8.70
CA SER A 464 20.01 24.36 8.34
C SER A 464 19.32 23.23 9.12
N PHE A 465 17.99 23.22 9.11
CA PHE A 465 17.19 22.11 9.62
C PHE A 465 15.86 21.95 8.87
N SER A 466 15.23 20.79 9.02
CA SER A 466 13.89 20.48 8.52
C SER A 466 13.06 19.76 9.58
N VAL A 467 11.77 20.06 9.62
CA VAL A 467 10.81 19.54 10.61
C VAL A 467 9.82 18.60 9.95
N GLN A 468 9.57 17.47 10.60
CA GLN A 468 8.52 16.52 10.24
C GLN A 468 7.40 16.57 11.28
N THR A 469 6.28 17.18 10.87
CA THR A 469 5.02 17.29 11.63
C THR A 469 3.95 16.35 11.08
N GLY A 470 2.79 16.24 11.73
CA GLY A 470 1.74 15.29 11.35
C GLY A 470 2.09 13.84 11.72
N LEU A 471 2.88 13.68 12.78
CA LEU A 471 3.26 12.39 13.35
C LEU A 471 2.40 12.08 14.57
N GLN A 472 2.00 10.82 14.71
CA GLN A 472 1.45 10.34 15.97
C GLN A 472 2.56 10.23 17.00
N VAL A 473 2.17 10.23 18.27
CA VAL A 473 3.08 9.84 19.34
C VAL A 473 3.39 8.34 19.19
N PRO A 474 4.67 7.95 19.02
CA PRO A 474 4.98 6.53 18.87
C PRO A 474 4.60 5.72 20.11
N SER A 475 4.07 4.52 19.93
CA SER A 475 3.66 3.59 21.00
C SER A 475 4.81 3.28 21.97
N VAL A 476 6.03 3.13 21.46
CA VAL A 476 7.26 2.95 22.25
C VAL A 476 7.59 4.17 23.12
N VAL A 477 7.30 5.39 22.64
CA VAL A 477 7.48 6.62 23.41
C VAL A 477 6.46 6.68 24.54
N GLN A 478 5.19 6.38 24.27
CA GLN A 478 4.12 6.34 25.28
C GLN A 478 4.40 5.30 26.38
N SER A 479 4.80 4.08 26.01
CA SER A 479 5.10 3.01 26.96
C SER A 479 6.36 3.30 27.79
N GLY A 480 7.38 3.92 27.20
CA GLY A 480 8.59 4.37 27.90
C GLY A 480 8.31 5.42 28.98
N GLN A 481 7.35 6.31 28.76
CA GLN A 481 6.93 7.30 29.77
C GLN A 481 6.32 6.64 31.01
N ARG A 482 5.46 5.61 30.82
CA ARG A 482 4.85 4.86 31.94
C ARG A 482 5.90 4.18 32.80
N LYS A 483 6.90 3.52 32.20
CA LYS A 483 7.98 2.85 32.95
C LYS A 483 8.85 3.84 33.75
N ASN A 484 9.10 5.03 33.22
CA ASN A 484 9.90 6.07 33.88
C ASN A 484 9.12 6.92 34.89
N SER A 485 7.79 6.77 34.97
CA SER A 485 6.96 7.39 36.01
C SER A 485 7.00 6.62 37.35
N GLY A 486 7.26 5.31 37.31
CA GLY A 486 7.33 4.44 38.50
C GLY A 486 8.69 4.43 39.20
N THR A 487 9.74 4.92 38.56
CA THR A 487 11.08 5.06 39.14
C THR A 487 11.35 6.53 39.44
N SER A 488 11.02 6.95 40.66
CA SER A 488 11.55 8.18 41.24
C SER A 488 13.07 8.04 41.44
N SER A 489 13.82 8.09 40.34
CA SER A 489 15.27 8.23 40.38
C SER A 489 15.61 9.72 40.36
N SER A 490 15.96 10.19 41.54
CA SER A 490 16.66 11.44 41.81
C SER A 490 17.91 11.55 40.95
N ASN A 491 17.81 12.22 39.79
CA ASN A 491 18.97 12.69 39.03
C ASN A 491 18.65 14.08 38.47
N ALA A 492 18.72 15.07 39.35
CA ALA A 492 18.77 16.51 39.10
C ALA A 492 18.14 16.95 37.76
N SER A 493 16.80 16.97 37.72
CA SER A 493 16.05 17.63 36.67
C SER A 493 16.41 19.12 36.70
N LEU A 494 16.75 19.69 35.53
CA LEU A 494 16.76 21.14 35.38
C LEU A 494 15.30 21.61 35.45
N THR A 495 14.79 21.81 36.67
CA THR A 495 13.49 22.45 36.91
C THR A 495 13.57 23.92 36.57
#